data_AF-A0A382BAZ0-F1
#
_entry.id   AF-A0A382BAZ0-F1
#
_cell.length_a   1.000
_cell.length_b   1.000
_cell.length_c   1.000
_cell.angle_alpha   90.00
_cell.angle_beta   90.00
_cell.angle_gamma   90.00
#
_symmetry.space_group_name_H-M   'P 1'
#
loop_
_entity.id
_entity.type
_entity.pdbx_description
1 polymer ?
#
loop_
_entity_poly.entity_id
_entity_poly.type
_entity_poly.pdbx_seq_one_letter_code
_entity_poly.pdbx_strand_id
1 'polypeptide(L)' 'MNRLLLSLLFTAIGQASMLAEPYNVLVIQTDEHHFKTLGCYGGRIVETPNIDWIAKHGAIATSFYATTPVCSPSRGAL' A
#
# COMPACT_ATOMS: atom_id res chain seq x y z
N MET A 1 31.67 32.96 13.51
CA MET A 1 31.25 31.57 13.79
C MET A 1 29.75 31.34 13.65
N ASN A 2 28.88 32.14 14.27
CA ASN A 2 27.42 31.87 14.26
C ASN A 2 26.75 31.88 12.87
N ARG A 3 27.20 32.72 11.93
CA ARG A 3 26.66 32.75 10.56
C ARG A 3 27.02 31.52 9.73
N LEU A 4 28.21 30.96 9.95
CA LEU A 4 28.68 29.72 9.30
C LEU A 4 27.93 28.49 9.84
N LEU A 5 27.70 28.44 11.15
CA LEU A 5 26.86 27.39 11.76
C LEU A 5 25.43 27.45 11.22
N LEU A 6 24.85 28.65 11.09
CA LEU A 6 23.49 28.82 10.59
C LEU A 6 23.35 28.41 9.12
N SER A 7 24.36 28.73 8.29
CA SER A 7 24.38 28.29 6.89
C SER A 7 24.54 26.78 6.75
N LEU A 8 25.36 26.14 7.58
CA LEU A 8 25.53 24.68 7.62
C LEU A 8 24.26 23.95 8.05
N LEU A 9 23.51 24.52 9.00
CA LEU A 9 22.22 23.98 9.42
C LEU A 9 21.18 24.05 8.29
N PHE A 10 21.17 25.15 7.53
CA PHE A 10 20.23 25.35 6.42
C PHE A 10 20.50 24.41 5.24
N THR A 11 21.77 24.16 4.90
CA THR A 11 22.13 23.18 3.85
C THR A 11 21.82 21.75 4.25
N ALA A 12 22.02 21.37 5.52
CA ALA A 12 21.70 20.02 6.01
C ALA A 12 20.18 19.73 5.95
N ILE A 13 19.34 20.73 6.22
CA ILE A 13 17.88 20.59 6.11
C ILE A 13 17.45 20.46 4.65
N GLY A 14 18.10 21.16 3.72
CA GLY A 14 17.77 21.11 2.29
C GLY A 14 18.06 19.75 1.63
N GLN A 15 19.13 19.06 2.05
CA GLN A 15 19.53 17.77 1.47
C GLN A 15 18.60 16.60 1.85
N ALA A 16 17.83 16.72 2.94
CA ALA A 16 16.93 15.66 3.38
C ALA A 16 15.76 15.41 2.42
N SER A 17 15.41 16.37 1.54
CA SER A 17 14.26 16.23 0.62
C SER A 17 14.58 15.55 -0.71
N MET A 18 15.86 15.24 -1.00
CA MET A 18 16.31 14.87 -2.35
C MET A 18 16.56 13.37 -2.56
N LEU A 19 16.09 12.49 -1.66
CA LEU A 19 16.39 11.04 -1.66
C LEU A 19 15.16 10.13 -1.83
N ALA A 20 14.04 10.65 -2.32
CA ALA A 20 12.93 9.78 -2.70
C ALA A 20 13.19 9.20 -4.08
N GLU A 21 13.83 8.03 -4.14
CA GLU A 21 13.86 7.19 -5.34
C GLU A 21 12.40 6.94 -5.80
N PRO A 22 12.13 6.93 -7.12
CA PRO A 22 10.79 6.67 -7.62
C PRO A 22 10.33 5.28 -7.18
N TYR A 23 9.20 5.22 -6.46
CA TYR A 23 8.60 3.96 -6.06
C TYR A 23 7.95 3.28 -7.28
N ASN A 24 8.13 1.96 -7.37
CA ASN A 24 7.32 1.14 -8.26
C ASN A 24 5.96 0.88 -7.60
N VAL A 25 4.89 0.99 -8.38
CA VAL A 25 3.53 0.68 -7.93
C VAL A 25 3.07 -0.60 -8.62
N LEU A 26 2.74 -1.63 -7.84
CA LEU A 26 2.17 -2.89 -8.32
C LEU A 26 0.73 -3.02 -7.83
N VAL A 27 -0.22 -3.08 -8.75
CA VAL A 27 -1.64 -3.32 -8.45
C VAL A 27 -1.96 -4.78 -8.79
N ILE A 28 -2.37 -5.56 -7.79
CA ILE A 28 -2.83 -6.94 -7.95
C ILE A 28 -4.34 -6.96 -7.71
N GLN A 29 -5.11 -7.32 -8.73
CA GLN A 29 -6.55 -7.45 -8.64
C GLN A 29 -7.01 -8.85 -9.04
N THR A 30 -7.68 -9.52 -8.12
CA THR A 30 -8.30 -10.83 -8.32
C THR A 30 -9.76 -10.68 -8.76
N ASP A 31 -10.24 -11.57 -9.63
CA ASP A 31 -11.66 -11.62 -10.00
C ASP A 31 -12.47 -12.46 -8.99
N GLU A 32 -13.68 -12.03 -8.68
CA GLU A 32 -14.66 -12.73 -7.82
C GLU A 32 -14.13 -13.24 -6.46
N HIS A 33 -13.10 -12.59 -5.90
CA HIS A 33 -12.44 -13.09 -4.70
C HIS A 33 -13.21 -12.73 -3.42
N HIS A 34 -13.73 -13.75 -2.74
CA HIS A 34 -14.52 -13.55 -1.53
C HIS A 34 -13.63 -13.47 -0.29
N PHE A 35 -13.70 -12.41 0.52
CA PHE A 35 -12.82 -12.19 1.69
C PHE A 35 -12.74 -13.38 2.68
N LYS A 36 -13.80 -14.17 2.85
CA LYS A 36 -13.79 -15.40 3.69
C LYS A 36 -12.84 -16.50 3.22
N THR A 37 -12.25 -16.40 2.01
CA THR A 37 -11.21 -17.32 1.54
C THR A 37 -9.81 -16.88 1.95
N LEU A 38 -9.64 -15.68 2.51
CA LEU A 38 -8.35 -15.12 2.90
C LEU A 38 -8.09 -15.28 4.40
N GLY A 39 -6.92 -15.83 4.75
CA GLY A 39 -6.51 -16.02 6.15
C GLY A 39 -6.47 -14.71 6.94
N CYS A 40 -5.99 -13.63 6.32
CA CYS A 40 -5.91 -12.29 6.93
C CYS A 40 -7.28 -11.67 7.28
N TYR A 41 -8.38 -12.19 6.71
CA TYR A 41 -9.76 -11.83 7.07
C TYR A 41 -10.46 -12.91 7.92
N GLY A 42 -9.71 -13.87 8.46
CA GLY A 42 -10.22 -14.97 9.30
C GLY A 42 -10.76 -16.18 8.52
N GLY A 43 -10.52 -16.23 7.20
CA GLY A 43 -10.82 -17.38 6.37
C GLY A 43 -10.07 -18.65 6.78
N ARG A 44 -10.69 -19.82 6.62
CA ARG A 44 -10.11 -21.13 6.98
C ARG A 44 -10.27 -22.20 5.90
N ILE A 45 -10.78 -21.82 4.73
CA ILE A 45 -11.13 -22.76 3.65
C ILE A 45 -9.89 -23.14 2.84
N VAL A 46 -8.98 -22.19 2.63
CA VAL A 46 -7.73 -22.36 1.86
C VAL A 46 -6.59 -21.61 2.55
N GLU A 47 -5.36 -22.05 2.32
CA GLU A 47 -4.16 -21.36 2.82
C GLU A 47 -3.74 -20.24 1.86
N THR A 48 -3.47 -19.06 2.41
CA THR A 48 -3.10 -17.86 1.62
C THR A 48 -1.80 -17.21 2.10
N PRO A 49 -0.70 -17.97 2.31
CA PRO A 49 0.46 -17.49 3.07
C PRO A 49 1.11 -16.22 2.50
N ASN A 50 1.11 -16.05 1.18
CA ASN A 50 1.68 -14.86 0.54
C ASN A 50 0.79 -13.61 0.71
N ILE A 51 -0.54 -13.77 0.61
CA ILE A 51 -1.48 -12.65 0.82
C ILE A 51 -1.49 -12.26 2.31
N ASP A 52 -1.44 -13.26 3.19
CA ASP A 52 -1.36 -13.05 4.64
C ASP A 52 -0.05 -12.36 5.03
N TRP A 53 1.06 -12.70 4.36
CA TRP A 53 2.32 -12.00 4.52
C TRP A 53 2.23 -10.53 4.09
N ILE A 54 1.60 -10.21 2.95
CA ILE A 54 1.39 -8.81 2.52
C ILE A 54 0.55 -8.06 3.56
N ALA A 55 -0.54 -8.65 4.02
CA ALA A 55 -1.44 -8.05 5.01
C ALA A 55 -0.73 -7.75 6.34
N LYS A 56 0.15 -8.65 6.80
CA LYS A 56 0.94 -8.49 8.04
C LYS A 56 1.98 -7.36 7.95
N HIS A 57 2.53 -7.11 6.77
CA HIS A 57 3.58 -6.10 6.56
C HIS A 57 3.07 -4.81 5.91
N GLY A 58 1.75 -4.66 5.81
CA GLY A 58 1.09 -3.51 5.22
C GLY A 58 -0.12 -3.07 6.03
N ALA A 59 -1.18 -2.73 5.32
CA ALA A 59 -2.46 -2.35 5.90
C ALA A 59 -3.58 -3.26 5.38
N ILE A 60 -4.58 -3.51 6.23
CA ILE A 60 -5.80 -4.26 5.89
C ILE A 60 -6.97 -3.28 5.85
N ALA A 61 -7.71 -3.27 4.74
CA ALA A 61 -8.94 -2.50 4.63
C ALA A 61 -10.13 -3.36 5.05
N THR A 62 -10.69 -3.12 6.24
CA THR A 62 -11.86 -3.86 6.75
C THR A 62 -13.19 -3.41 6.14
N SER A 63 -13.18 -2.37 5.31
CA SER A 63 -14.36 -1.79 4.67
C SER A 63 -13.98 -1.26 3.28
N PHE A 64 -13.67 -2.18 2.37
CA PHE A 64 -13.33 -1.92 0.98
C PHE A 64 -14.40 -2.54 0.06
N TYR A 65 -15.22 -1.69 -0.56
CA TYR A 65 -16.37 -2.13 -1.35
C TYR A 65 -16.11 -1.89 -2.84
N ALA A 66 -16.46 -2.88 -3.67
CA ALA A 66 -16.55 -2.66 -5.10
C ALA A 66 -17.68 -1.65 -5.40
N THR A 67 -17.47 -0.78 -6.39
CA THR A 67 -18.47 0.21 -6.81
C THR A 67 -19.73 -0.44 -7.39
N THR A 68 -19.59 -1.65 -7.93
CA THR A 68 -20.67 -2.45 -8.54
C THR A 68 -20.29 -3.93 -8.56
N PRO A 69 -21.23 -4.88 -8.43
CA PRO A 69 -20.96 -6.31 -8.48
C PRO A 69 -20.86 -6.85 -9.92
N VAL A 70 -20.33 -6.06 -10.87
CA VAL A 70 -20.18 -6.46 -12.29
C VAL A 70 -18.76 -6.12 -12.77
N CYS A 71 -18.14 -7.06 -13.49
CA CYS A 71 -16.72 -7.04 -13.85
C CYS A 71 -16.29 -5.74 -14.54
N SER A 72 -16.84 -5.42 -15.71
CA SER A 72 -16.42 -4.26 -16.51
C SER A 72 -16.60 -2.91 -15.79
N PRO A 73 -17.78 -2.58 -15.24
CA PRO A 73 -17.95 -1.31 -14.56
C PRO A 73 -17.24 -1.24 -13.20
N SER A 74 -16.99 -2.38 -12.52
CA SER A 74 -16.15 -2.39 -11.32
C SER A 74 -14.68 -2.11 -11.66
N ARG A 75 -14.16 -2.72 -12.73
CA ARG A 75 -12.78 -2.51 -13.19
C ARG A 75 -12.58 -1.11 -13.76
N GLY A 76 -13.59 -0.56 -14.44
CA GLY A 76 -13.55 0.80 -14.99
C GLY A 76 -13.59 1.91 -13.93
N ALA A 77 -13.90 1.60 -12.67
CA ALA A 77 -13.93 2.56 -11.57
C ALA A 77 -12.62 2.64 -10.77
N LEU A 78 -11.66 1.76 -11.07
CA LEU A 78 -10.34 1.70 -10.42
C LEU A 78 -9.29 2.59 -11.11
#